data_AF-M1P520-F1
#
_entry.id   AF-M1P520-F1
#
_cell.length_a   1.000
_cell.length_b   1.000
_cell.length_c   1.000
_cell.angle_alpha   90.00
_cell.angle_beta   90.00
_cell.angle_gamma   90.00
#
_symmetry.space_group_name_H-M   'P 1'
#
loop_
_entity.id
_entity.type
_entity.pdbx_description
1 polymer ?
#
loop_
_entity_poly.entity_id
_entity_poly.type
_entity_poly.pdbx_seq_one_letter_code
_entity_poly.pdbx_strand_id
1 'polypeptide(L)'
;MHPFISILLLISCTDDFGSCYSDNTMVEVYSTAQACEKAMIPSVKKFAYSGQQIFAQCTNIRANLNQQKVTLVWSITSQGDLFLKEKI
;
A
#
# COMPACT_ATOMS: atom_id res chain seq x y z
N MET A 1 20.60 10.09 11.64
CA MET A 1 19.25 10.26 11.05
C MET A 1 18.76 8.89 10.67
N HIS A 2 17.62 8.42 11.22
CA HIS A 2 16.97 7.21 10.71
C HIS A 2 16.15 7.62 9.49
N PRO A 3 16.49 7.16 8.27
CA PRO A 3 15.68 7.50 7.12
C PRO A 3 14.32 6.80 7.30
N PHE A 4 13.24 7.58 7.40
CA PHE A 4 11.91 7.04 7.16
C PHE A 4 11.75 6.93 5.66
N ILE A 5 11.10 5.85 5.23
CA ILE A 5 10.61 5.71 3.86
C ILE A 5 9.10 5.54 3.91
N SER A 6 8.45 5.96 2.84
CA SER A 6 7.01 5.85 2.68
C SER A 6 6.73 4.76 1.66
N ILE A 7 5.82 3.86 1.98
CA ILE A 7 5.40 2.79 1.08
C ILE A 7 3.97 3.07 0.68
N LEU A 8 3.75 3.18 -0.63
CA LEU A 8 2.44 3.14 -1.25
C LEU A 8 2.07 1.67 -1.48
N LEU A 9 1.02 1.22 -0.80
CA LEU A 9 0.43 -0.09 -1.03
C LEU A 9 -0.90 0.07 -1.76
N LEU A 10 -1.05 -0.63 -2.87
CA LEU A 10 -2.31 -0.78 -3.59
C LEU A 10 -2.85 -2.19 -3.42
N ILE A 11 -4.16 -2.30 -3.21
CA ILE A 11 -4.87 -3.57 -3.10
C ILE A 11 -6.09 -3.50 -4.01
N SER A 12 -6.23 -4.48 -4.90
CA SER A 12 -7.42 -4.65 -5.73
C SER A 12 -8.36 -5.64 -5.07
N CYS A 13 -9.64 -5.27 -4.97
CA CYS A 13 -10.69 -6.13 -4.46
C CYS A 13 -11.84 -6.24 -5.47
N THR A 14 -12.55 -7.36 -5.40
CA THR A 14 -13.90 -7.49 -5.96
C THR A 14 -14.87 -6.55 -5.24
N ASP A 15 -15.97 -6.19 -5.90
CA ASP A 15 -16.96 -5.24 -5.36
C ASP A 15 -17.60 -5.69 -4.03
N ASP A 16 -17.64 -7.00 -3.78
CA ASP A 16 -18.16 -7.61 -2.56
C ASP A 16 -17.09 -7.76 -1.45
N PHE A 17 -15.86 -7.33 -1.71
CA PHE A 17 -14.68 -7.53 -0.85
C PHE A 17 -14.39 -9.00 -0.49
N GLY A 18 -15.03 -9.94 -1.19
CA GLY A 18 -14.85 -11.38 -0.97
C GLY A 18 -13.51 -11.89 -1.48
N SER A 19 -12.84 -11.14 -2.34
CA SER A 19 -11.51 -11.46 -2.84
C SER A 19 -10.69 -10.19 -3.06
N CYS A 20 -9.58 -10.08 -2.34
CA CYS A 20 -8.63 -8.98 -2.45
C CYS A 20 -7.23 -9.53 -2.73
N TYR A 21 -6.48 -8.85 -3.58
CA TYR A 21 -5.10 -9.20 -3.91
C TYR A 21 -4.23 -7.95 -4.06
N SER A 22 -2.94 -8.14 -3.81
CA SER A 22 -1.90 -7.14 -4.04
C SER A 22 -0.64 -7.90 -4.44
N ASP A 23 0.04 -7.44 -5.48
CA ASP A 23 1.29 -8.02 -5.96
C ASP A 23 2.48 -7.04 -5.80
N ASN A 24 3.68 -7.49 -6.15
CA ASN A 24 4.88 -6.67 -6.01
C ASN A 24 4.90 -5.42 -6.92
N THR A 25 4.10 -5.39 -7.99
CA THR A 25 3.97 -4.23 -8.88
C THR A 25 3.00 -3.18 -8.34
N MET A 26 2.19 -3.57 -7.35
CA MET A 26 1.23 -2.75 -6.62
C MET A 26 1.83 -2.15 -5.33
N VAL A 27 3.16 -2.23 -5.17
CA VAL A 27 3.90 -1.66 -4.05
C VAL A 27 4.97 -0.72 -4.59
N GLU A 28 4.98 0.53 -4.12
CA GLU A 28 5.95 1.54 -4.51
C GLU A 28 6.60 2.19 -3.28
N VAL A 29 7.90 2.48 -3.35
CA VAL A 29 8.67 3.05 -2.24
C VAL A 29 9.07 4.48 -2.58
N TYR A 30 8.82 5.38 -1.64
CA TYR A 30 9.07 6.80 -1.73
C TYR A 30 9.96 7.25 -0.58
N SER A 31 10.80 8.26 -0.83
CA SER A 31 11.66 8.86 0.19
C SER A 31 10.92 9.77 1.17
N THR A 32 9.70 10.23 0.81
CA THR A 32 8.90 11.13 1.63
C THR A 32 7.41 10.79 1.57
N ALA A 33 6.69 11.07 2.65
CA ALA A 33 5.24 10.87 2.73
C ALA A 33 4.50 11.70 1.69
N GLN A 34 4.94 12.94 1.47
CA GLN A 34 4.33 13.82 0.47
C GLN A 34 4.44 13.26 -0.96
N ALA A 35 5.57 12.64 -1.30
CA ALA A 35 5.73 12.00 -2.61
C ALA A 35 4.81 10.78 -2.76
N CYS A 36 4.69 9.98 -1.70
CA CYS A 36 3.78 8.84 -1.65
C CYS A 36 2.31 9.28 -1.85
N GLU A 37 1.86 10.28 -1.09
CA GLU A 37 0.49 10.79 -1.15
C GLU A 37 0.15 11.36 -2.54
N LYS A 38 1.08 12.10 -3.15
CA LYS A 38 0.91 12.63 -4.52
C LYS A 38 0.78 11.51 -5.56
N ALA A 39 1.40 10.35 -5.32
CA ALA A 39 1.34 9.21 -6.22
C ALA A 39 0.08 8.35 -6.03
N MET A 40 -0.65 8.46 -4.90
CA MET A 40 -1.83 7.63 -4.63
C MET A 40 -2.87 7.69 -5.74
N ILE A 41 -3.36 8.89 -6.08
CA ILE A 41 -4.41 9.08 -7.10
C ILE A 41 -3.99 8.55 -8.48
N PRO A 42 -2.81 8.92 -9.04
CA PRO A 42 -2.40 8.40 -10.34
C PRO A 42 -2.17 6.88 -10.34
N SER A 43 -1.62 6.31 -9.26
CA SER A 43 -1.42 4.86 -9.18
C SER A 43 -2.76 4.12 -9.07
N VAL A 44 -3.73 4.60 -8.28
CA VAL A 44 -5.09 4.03 -8.26
C VAL A 44 -5.69 4.01 -9.66
N LYS A 45 -5.62 5.13 -10.41
CA LYS A 45 -6.15 5.22 -11.77
C LYS A 45 -5.49 4.23 -12.74
N LYS A 46 -4.21 3.95 -12.56
CA LYS A 46 -3.46 2.99 -13.39
C LYS A 46 -3.95 1.56 -13.21
N PHE A 47 -4.34 1.20 -11.99
CA PHE A 47 -4.78 -0.17 -11.65
C PHE A 47 -6.31 -0.34 -11.65
N ALA A 48 -7.07 0.76 -11.68
CA ALA A 48 -8.51 0.76 -11.81
C ALA A 48 -8.94 0.35 -13.25
N TYR A 49 -8.86 -0.95 -13.55
CA TYR A 49 -9.47 -1.55 -14.73
C TYR A 49 -10.75 -2.31 -14.33
N SER A 50 -11.79 -2.14 -15.15
CA SER A 50 -13.16 -2.68 -15.06
C SER A 50 -13.60 -3.34 -13.73
N GLY A 51 -14.40 -2.62 -12.94
CA GLY A 51 -15.26 -3.21 -11.89
C GLY A 51 -14.55 -3.72 -10.63
N GLN A 52 -13.28 -3.35 -10.42
CA GLN A 52 -12.56 -3.64 -9.18
C GLN A 52 -12.40 -2.37 -8.34
N GLN A 53 -12.53 -2.52 -7.02
CA GLN A 53 -12.23 -1.45 -6.07
C GLN A 53 -10.75 -1.48 -5.71
N ILE A 54 -10.05 -0.38 -5.98
CA ILE A 54 -8.63 -0.24 -5.65
C ILE A 54 -8.48 0.59 -4.37
N PHE A 55 -7.95 -0.05 -3.34
CA PHE A 55 -7.54 0.61 -2.11
C PHE A 55 -6.09 1.08 -2.23
N ALA A 56 -5.80 2.26 -1.70
CA ALA A 56 -4.46 2.82 -1.65
C ALA A 56 -4.18 3.37 -0.26
N GLN A 57 -3.03 3.02 0.30
CA GLN A 57 -2.56 3.60 1.55
C GLN A 57 -1.06 3.86 1.51
N CYS A 58 -0.68 5.04 1.98
CA CYS A 58 0.70 5.39 2.28
C CYS A 58 0.99 5.08 3.75
N THR A 59 2.04 4.31 4.01
CA THR A 59 2.55 4.07 5.36
C THR A 59 4.00 4.52 5.47
N ASN A 60 4.35 5.10 6.62
CA ASN A 60 5.73 5.46 6.93
C ASN A 60 6.35 4.37 7.76
N ILE A 61 7.43 3.78 7.25
CA ILE A 61 8.21 2.78 7.97
C ILE A 61 9.61 3.30 8.27
N ARG A 62 10.18 2.81 9.36
CA ARG A 62 11.57 3.09 9.69
C ARG A 62 12.44 2.23 8.79
N ALA A 63 13.13 2.83 7.82
CA ALA A 63 14.16 2.11 7.10
C ALA A 63 15.36 1.92 8.02
N ASN A 64 15.44 0.75 8.65
CA ASN A 64 16.66 0.34 9.30
C ASN A 64 17.65 -0.09 8.21
N LEU A 65 18.77 0.61 8.11
CA LEU A 65 19.84 0.30 7.14
C LEU A 65 20.36 -1.14 7.27
N ASN A 66 20.16 -1.78 8.42
CA ASN A 66 20.55 -3.17 8.67
C ASN A 66 19.43 -4.19 8.37
N GLN A 67 18.17 -3.75 8.20
CA GLN A 67 17.07 -4.64 7.80
C GLN A 67 17.01 -4.70 6.27
N GLN A 68 17.37 -5.85 5.73
CA GLN A 68 17.33 -6.09 4.28
C GLN A 68 15.90 -6.28 3.75
N LYS A 69 14.94 -6.60 4.64
CA LYS A 69 13.54 -6.87 4.29
C LYS A 69 12.62 -6.34 5.37
N VAL A 70 11.50 -5.76 4.93
CA VAL A 70 10.38 -5.37 5.78
C VAL A 70 9.17 -6.17 5.34
N THR A 71 8.42 -6.72 6.29
CA THR A 71 7.17 -7.43 6.01
C THR A 71 6.01 -6.53 6.37
N LEU A 72 5.23 -6.15 5.37
CA LEU A 72 3.96 -5.45 5.57
C LEU A 72 2.84 -6.47 5.56
N VAL A 73 1.94 -6.38 6.54
CA VAL A 73 0.72 -7.16 6.62
C VAL A 73 -0.46 -6.23 6.46
N TRP A 74 -1.36 -6.58 5.55
CA TRP A 74 -2.55 -5.81 5.26
C TRP A 74 -3.80 -6.67 5.34
N SER A 75 -4.94 -6.03 5.58
CA SER A 75 -6.26 -6.67 5.53
C SER A 75 -7.32 -5.65 5.14
N ILE A 76 -8.32 -6.10 4.37
CA ILE A 76 -9.53 -5.34 4.04
C ILE A 76 -10.69 -5.90 4.86
N THR A 77 -11.45 -5.05 5.54
CA THR A 77 -12.67 -5.49 6.23
C THR A 77 -13.82 -5.65 5.24
N SER A 78 -14.87 -6.38 5.64
CA SER A 78 -16.12 -6.44 4.88
C SER A 78 -16.84 -5.09 4.74
N GLN A 79 -16.39 -4.05 5.46
CA GLN A 79 -16.89 -2.68 5.34
C GLN A 79 -16.04 -1.82 4.38
N GLY A 80 -14.96 -2.37 3.82
CA GLY A 80 -14.05 -1.66 2.94
C GLY A 80 -12.95 -0.87 3.66
N ASP A 81 -12.64 -1.19 4.91
CA ASP A 81 -11.54 -0.53 5.63
C ASP A 81 -10.22 -1.24 5.36
N LEU A 82 -9.20 -0.49 4.95
CA LEU A 82 -7.84 -0.98 4.80
C LEU A 82 -7.04 -0.78 6.09
N PHE A 83 -6.57 -1.90 6.65
CA PHE A 83 -5.59 -1.93 7.73
C PHE A 83 -4.24 -2.34 7.18
N LEU A 84 -3.21 -1.53 7.48
CA LEU A 84 -1.83 -1.80 7.12
C LEU A 84 -0.95 -1.71 8.37
N LYS A 85 -0.16 -2.75 8.61
CA LYS A 85 0.81 -2.78 9.70
C LYS A 85 2.14 -3.35 9.25
N GLU A 86 3.22 -2.80 9.80
CA GLU A 86 4.52 -3.43 9.76
C GLU A 86 4.51 -4.63 10.70
N LYS A 87 4.97 -5.79 10.23
CA LYS A 87 5.24 -6.95 11.07
C LYS A 87 6.67 -6.82 11.61
N ILE A 88 6.74 -6.47 12.89
CA ILE A 88 7.98 -6.38 13.68
C ILE A 88 8.55 -7.78 13.90
#